data_AF-A0A0K2RRG6-F1
#
_entry.id   AF-A0A0K2RRG6-F1
#
_cell.length_a   1.000
_cell.length_b   1.000
_cell.length_c   1.000
_cell.angle_alpha   90.00
_cell.angle_beta   90.00
_cell.angle_gamma   90.00
#
_symmetry.space_group_name_H-M   'P 1'
#
loop_
_entity.id
_entity.type
_entity.pdbx_description
1 polymer ?
#
loop_
_entity_poly.entity_id
_entity_poly.type
_entity_poly.pdbx_seq_one_letter_code
_entity_poly.pdbx_strand_id
1 'polypeptide(L)'
;MIAKSSHNAEPGPLSRTSRPRAHHFRGSLGRFATGVAIVTFDGATKRHGITVNSFTAVSMEPPLVLVSIARNAKAHDELAGRPSASISWVPNRSNSPCISRADPGPSPFG
;
A
#
# COMPACT_ATOMS: atom_id res chain seq x y z
N MET A 1 -19.71 -18.76 54.77
CA MET A 1 -18.35 -19.11 54.32
C MET A 1 -18.49 -19.84 52.98
N ILE A 2 -18.30 -19.08 51.89
CA ILE A 2 -17.92 -19.42 50.51
C ILE A 2 -18.60 -20.58 49.73
N ALA A 3 -18.96 -20.23 48.47
CA ALA A 3 -19.13 -21.05 47.25
C ALA A 3 -20.55 -21.58 46.97
N LYS A 4 -21.15 -21.45 45.77
CA LYS A 4 -20.67 -21.12 44.42
C LYS A 4 -21.75 -20.33 43.65
N SER A 5 -21.37 -19.20 43.04
CA SER A 5 -22.13 -18.55 41.97
C SER A 5 -21.49 -18.94 40.63
N SER A 6 -21.87 -20.10 40.11
CA SER A 6 -21.60 -20.48 38.72
C SER A 6 -22.63 -19.80 37.83
N HIS A 7 -22.36 -18.58 37.38
CA HIS A 7 -22.95 -18.07 36.14
C HIS A 7 -21.94 -18.33 35.04
N ASN A 8 -22.11 -19.47 34.38
CA ASN A 8 -21.50 -19.72 33.09
C ASN A 8 -22.12 -18.72 32.13
N ALA A 9 -21.39 -17.66 31.79
CA ALA A 9 -21.82 -16.72 30.77
C ALA A 9 -21.76 -17.45 29.42
N GLU A 10 -22.93 -17.86 28.93
CA GLU A 10 -23.10 -18.36 27.57
C GLU A 10 -22.48 -17.35 26.58
N PRO A 11 -21.51 -17.75 25.73
CA PRO A 11 -20.98 -16.86 24.71
C PRO A 11 -22.11 -16.58 23.71
N GLY A 12 -22.64 -15.36 23.76
CA GLY A 12 -23.63 -14.88 22.80
C GLY A 12 -23.15 -15.07 21.35
N PRO A 13 -24.08 -15.21 20.39
CA PRO A 13 -23.75 -15.63 19.03
C PRO A 13 -22.68 -14.72 18.44
N LEU A 14 -21.50 -15.28 18.15
CA LEU A 14 -20.41 -14.58 17.50
C LEU A 14 -20.93 -14.02 16.17
N SER A 15 -20.98 -12.68 16.10
CA SER A 15 -21.51 -11.92 14.98
C SER A 15 -20.97 -12.46 13.66
N ARG A 16 -21.87 -12.94 12.79
CA ARG A 16 -21.57 -13.28 11.40
C ARG A 16 -20.98 -12.04 10.73
N THR A 17 -19.68 -12.03 10.48
CA THR A 17 -19.01 -11.00 9.68
C THR A 17 -19.59 -11.03 8.25
N SER A 18 -20.60 -10.20 8.00
CA SER A 18 -21.18 -10.05 6.66
C SER A 18 -20.12 -9.45 5.75
N ARG A 19 -19.79 -10.13 4.65
CA ARG A 19 -18.86 -9.59 3.65
C ARG A 19 -19.40 -8.24 3.16
N PRO A 20 -18.66 -7.14 3.36
CA PRO A 20 -19.10 -5.84 2.89
C PRO A 20 -19.20 -5.86 1.36
N ARG A 21 -20.24 -5.22 0.81
CA ARG A 21 -20.32 -5.01 -0.64
C ARG A 21 -19.12 -4.15 -1.07
N ALA A 22 -18.47 -4.52 -2.17
CA ALA A 22 -17.19 -3.94 -2.59
C ALA A 22 -17.21 -2.40 -2.68
N HIS A 23 -18.32 -1.80 -3.14
CA HIS A 23 -18.43 -0.33 -3.25
C HIS A 23 -18.43 0.36 -1.87
N HIS A 24 -19.08 -0.21 -0.85
CA HIS A 24 -19.07 0.34 0.50
C HIS A 24 -17.67 0.27 1.11
N PHE A 25 -16.99 -0.87 0.94
CA PHE A 25 -15.63 -1.05 1.44
C PHE A 25 -14.66 -0.04 0.79
N ARG A 26 -14.67 0.08 -0.54
CA ARG A 26 -13.82 1.05 -1.27
C ARG A 26 -14.17 2.50 -0.90
N GLY A 27 -15.46 2.81 -0.72
CA GLY A 27 -15.90 4.14 -0.30
C GLY A 27 -15.40 4.50 1.10
N SER A 28 -15.40 3.55 2.03
CA SER A 28 -14.83 3.75 3.37
C SER A 28 -13.31 3.94 3.33
N LEU A 29 -12.59 3.15 2.53
CA LEU A 29 -11.14 3.30 2.36
C LEU A 29 -10.75 4.63 1.70
N GLY A 30 -11.54 5.12 0.74
CA GLY A 30 -11.29 6.40 0.07
C GLY A 30 -11.41 7.63 0.97
N ARG A 31 -11.97 7.50 2.18
CA ARG A 31 -12.03 8.57 3.18
C ARG A 31 -10.72 8.75 3.94
N PHE A 32 -9.82 7.77 3.92
CA PHE A 32 -8.51 7.90 4.51
C PHE A 32 -7.60 8.63 3.52
N ALA A 33 -7.37 9.92 3.77
CA ALA A 33 -6.55 10.74 2.89
C ALA A 33 -5.09 10.24 2.90
N THR A 34 -4.59 9.83 1.73
CA THR A 34 -3.21 9.44 1.52
C THR A 34 -2.56 10.34 0.49
N GLY A 35 -1.23 10.47 0.54
CA GLY A 35 -0.47 10.93 -0.62
C GLY A 35 -0.60 9.96 -1.79
N VAL A 36 -0.21 10.42 -2.99
CA VAL A 36 -0.06 9.56 -4.17
C VAL A 36 1.43 9.43 -4.44
N ALA A 37 1.89 8.18 -4.59
CA ALA A 37 3.26 7.87 -4.95
C ALA A 37 3.32 7.19 -6.32
N ILE A 38 4.45 7.30 -6.99
CA ILE A 38 4.80 6.57 -8.20
C ILE A 38 5.95 5.64 -7.85
N VAL A 39 5.73 4.35 -8.03
CA VAL A 39 6.78 3.33 -7.97
C VAL A 39 7.33 3.15 -9.37
N THR A 40 8.62 3.32 -9.56
CA THR A 40 9.30 3.11 -10.85
C THR A 40 10.29 1.96 -10.76
N PHE A 41 10.38 1.19 -11.83
CA PHE A 41 11.30 0.04 -11.92
C PHE A 41 11.73 -0.18 -13.39
N ASP A 42 12.87 -0.83 -13.59
CA ASP A 42 13.39 -1.11 -14.92
C ASP A 42 12.78 -2.40 -15.48
N GLY A 43 11.98 -2.24 -16.55
CA GLY A 43 11.40 -3.31 -17.37
C GLY A 43 12.42 -4.06 -18.21
N ALA A 44 11.98 -5.14 -18.86
CA ALA A 44 12.85 -5.92 -19.75
C ALA A 44 13.32 -5.09 -20.95
N THR A 45 12.49 -4.15 -21.42
CA THR A 45 12.75 -3.35 -22.62
C THR A 45 12.80 -1.85 -22.35
N LYS A 46 12.23 -1.37 -21.24
CA LYS A 46 12.12 0.07 -20.90
C LYS A 46 11.81 0.26 -19.42
N ARG A 47 11.89 1.48 -18.90
CA ARG A 47 11.43 1.80 -17.54
C ARG A 47 9.90 1.87 -17.46
N HIS A 48 9.34 1.39 -16.34
CA HIS A 48 7.92 1.39 -16.05
C HIS A 48 7.64 2.15 -14.75
N GLY A 49 6.41 2.65 -14.62
CA GLY A 49 5.93 3.34 -13.43
C GLY A 49 4.50 2.95 -13.11
N ILE A 50 4.19 2.77 -11.83
CA ILE A 50 2.84 2.52 -11.32
C ILE A 50 2.49 3.55 -10.25
N THR A 51 1.31 4.13 -10.38
CA THR A 51 0.74 5.02 -9.36
C THR A 51 0.13 4.18 -8.23
N VAL A 52 0.53 4.45 -7.00
CA VAL A 52 0.04 3.77 -5.80
C VAL A 52 -0.35 4.81 -4.74
N ASN A 53 -1.43 4.54 -4.01
CA ASN A 53 -1.80 5.32 -2.83
C ASN A 53 -1.60 4.52 -1.52
N SER A 54 -1.16 3.27 -1.63
CA SER A 54 -0.99 2.30 -0.53
C SER A 54 0.44 2.29 0.02
N PHE A 55 1.11 3.44 0.05
CA PHE A 55 2.47 3.54 0.60
C PHE A 55 2.42 3.55 2.13
N THR A 56 3.28 2.77 2.77
CA THR A 56 3.38 2.72 4.24
C THR A 56 4.83 2.55 4.67
N ALA A 57 5.31 3.38 5.57
CA ALA A 57 6.59 3.17 6.25
C ALA A 57 6.42 2.08 7.32
N VAL A 58 7.27 1.05 7.29
CA VAL A 58 7.15 -0.13 8.16
C VAL A 58 8.23 -0.15 9.23
N SER A 59 9.44 0.28 8.89
CA SER A 59 10.57 0.30 9.82
C SER A 59 11.53 1.43 9.48
N MET A 60 12.18 1.97 10.49
CA MET A 60 13.27 2.94 10.35
C MET A 60 14.65 2.29 10.47
N GLU A 61 14.76 1.16 11.17
CA GLU A 61 16.02 0.43 11.32
C GLU A 61 15.75 -1.09 11.23
N PRO A 62 16.00 -1.74 10.07
CA PRO A 62 16.42 -1.14 8.81
C PRO A 62 15.30 -0.29 8.19
N PRO A 63 15.61 0.70 7.31
CA PRO A 63 14.61 1.52 6.66
C PRO A 63 13.79 0.70 5.65
N LEU A 64 12.54 0.40 5.98
CA LEU A 64 11.62 -0.42 5.18
C LEU A 64 10.32 0.31 4.88
N VAL A 65 9.86 0.14 3.65
CA VAL A 65 8.59 0.66 3.14
C VAL A 65 7.81 -0.46 2.47
N LEU A 66 6.49 -0.36 2.49
CA LEU A 66 5.56 -1.31 1.88
C LEU A 66 4.64 -0.59 0.89
N VAL A 67 4.42 -1.24 -0.25
CA VAL A 67 3.43 -0.87 -1.26
C VAL A 67 2.63 -2.12 -1.63
N SER A 68 1.32 -1.97 -1.80
CA SER A 68 0.43 -3.05 -2.23
C SER A 68 0.10 -2.89 -3.70
N ILE A 69 0.53 -3.84 -4.53
CA ILE A 69 0.22 -3.87 -5.96
C ILE A 69 -0.86 -4.92 -6.20
N ALA A 70 -1.89 -4.54 -6.97
CA ALA A 70 -2.95 -5.48 -7.33
C ALA A 70 -2.39 -6.61 -8.21
N ARG A 71 -2.73 -7.87 -7.91
CA ARG A 71 -2.25 -9.04 -8.69
C ARG A 71 -2.65 -9.02 -10.16
N ASN A 72 -3.68 -8.28 -10.53
CA ASN A 72 -4.11 -8.11 -11.91
C ASN A 72 -3.42 -6.92 -12.62
N ALA A 73 -2.58 -6.17 -11.93
CA ALA A 73 -1.80 -5.10 -12.53
C ALA A 73 -0.61 -5.70 -13.27
N LYS A 74 -0.36 -5.25 -14.51
CA LYS A 74 0.82 -5.67 -15.29
C LYS A 74 2.14 -5.46 -14.54
N ALA A 75 2.21 -4.42 -13.72
CA ALA A 75 3.35 -4.11 -12.88
C ALA A 75 3.64 -5.19 -11.81
N HIS A 76 2.63 -5.96 -11.38
CA HIS A 76 2.84 -7.05 -10.43
C HIS A 76 3.80 -8.09 -10.99
N ASP A 77 3.54 -8.56 -12.21
CA ASP A 77 4.33 -9.61 -12.84
C ASP A 77 5.70 -9.09 -13.30
N GLU A 78 5.77 -7.83 -13.74
CA GLU A 78 7.04 -7.22 -14.12
C GLU A 78 7.94 -6.89 -12.92
N LEU A 79 7.36 -6.62 -11.74
CA LEU A 79 8.12 -6.35 -10.52
C LEU A 79 8.50 -7.64 -9.77
N ALA A 80 7.71 -8.70 -9.93
CA ALA A 80 7.97 -10.01 -9.33
C ALA A 80 9.34 -10.55 -9.78
N GLY A 81 10.28 -10.61 -8.83
CA GLY A 81 11.65 -11.09 -9.08
C GLY A 81 12.68 -9.99 -9.34
N ARG A 82 12.33 -8.71 -9.24
CA ARG A 82 13.29 -7.61 -9.38
C ARG A 82 13.87 -7.16 -8.04
N PRO A 83 15.19 -6.87 -7.96
CA PRO A 83 15.85 -6.50 -6.72
C PRO A 83 15.62 -5.03 -6.32
N SER A 84 15.18 -4.17 -7.23
CA SER A 84 15.11 -2.72 -6.97
C SER A 84 13.87 -2.05 -7.59
N ALA A 85 13.35 -1.08 -6.85
CA ALA A 85 12.34 -0.14 -7.29
C ALA A 85 12.59 1.21 -6.59
N SER A 86 12.23 2.31 -7.25
CA SER A 86 12.29 3.66 -6.68
C SER A 86 10.89 4.19 -6.41
N ILE A 87 10.73 5.02 -5.38
CA ILE A 87 9.43 5.60 -5.00
C ILE A 87 9.56 7.11 -5.03
N SER A 88 8.66 7.76 -5.75
CA SER A 88 8.56 9.22 -5.84
C SER A 88 7.15 9.70 -5.48
N TRP A 89 7.02 10.89 -4.92
CA TRP A 89 5.73 11.45 -4.55
C TRP A 89 5.16 12.30 -5.68
N VAL A 90 3.85 12.19 -5.94
CA VAL A 90 3.16 13.10 -6.86
C VAL A 90 2.96 14.43 -6.11
N PRO A 91 3.57 15.53 -6.58
CA PRO A 91 3.40 16.81 -5.93
C PRO A 91 1.96 17.30 -6.09
N ASN A 92 1.40 17.84 -5.00
CA ASN A 92 0.13 18.56 -5.06
C ASN A 92 0.40 19.95 -5.67
N ARG A 93 0.27 20.07 -6.99
CA ARG A 93 0.47 21.33 -7.69
C ARG A 93 -0.81 22.16 -7.68
N SER A 94 -0.90 23.10 -6.75
CA SER A 94 -1.84 24.21 -6.91
C SER A 94 -1.31 25.25 -7.92
N ASN A 95 0.01 25.32 -8.20
CA ASN A 95 0.56 26.30 -9.17
C ASN A 95 2.04 26.10 -9.61
N SER A 96 2.41 25.09 -10.41
CA SER A 96 3.76 25.05 -11.04
C SER A 96 3.85 24.19 -12.32
N PRO A 97 4.72 24.52 -13.31
CA PRO A 97 4.74 23.90 -14.65
C PRO A 97 5.78 22.76 -14.83
N CYS A 98 6.53 22.39 -13.78
CA CYS A 98 7.70 21.51 -13.88
C CYS A 98 7.37 20.03 -13.59
N ILE A 99 6.63 19.35 -14.48
CA ILE A 99 6.58 17.88 -14.50
C ILE A 99 7.49 17.36 -15.61
N SER A 100 8.79 17.49 -15.45
CA SER A 100 9.73 16.82 -16.36
C SER A 100 10.82 16.11 -15.58
N ARG A 101 10.85 14.79 -15.80
CA ARG A 101 11.88 13.80 -15.43
C ARG A 101 11.98 13.46 -13.95
N ALA A 102 11.44 12.29 -13.63
CA ALA A 102 12.10 11.42 -12.66
C ALA A 102 13.44 10.99 -13.28
N ASP A 103 14.50 11.73 -12.99
CA ASP A 103 15.85 11.25 -13.29
C ASP A 103 16.15 10.05 -12.37
N PRO A 104 16.68 8.93 -12.91
CA PRO A 104 17.21 7.87 -12.07
C PRO A 104 18.39 8.42 -11.28
N GLY A 105 18.21 8.57 -9.98
CA GLY A 105 19.37 8.65 -9.07
C GLY A 105 20.24 7.39 -9.26
N PRO A 106 21.56 7.51 -9.11
CA PRO A 106 22.46 6.37 -9.26
C PRO A 106 22.07 5.26 -8.27
N SER A 107 22.07 4.02 -8.77
CA SER A 107 21.84 2.82 -7.96
C SER A 107 22.85 2.78 -6.79
N PRO A 108 22.40 2.58 -5.53
CA PRO A 108 23.28 2.61 -4.36
C PRO A 108 24.16 1.37 -4.17
N PHE A 109 24.19 0.45 -5.14
CA PHE A 109 25.01 -0.75 -5.10
C PHE A 109 25.87 -0.79 -6.35
N GLY A 110 27.09 -0.26 -6.21
CA GLY A 110 28.23 -0.52 -7.08
C GLY A 110 29.09 -1.62 -6.50
#